data_AF-A0A2N6NYJ5-F1
#
_entry.id   AF-A0A2N6NYJ5-F1
#
_cell.length_a   1.000
_cell.length_b   1.000
_cell.length_c   1.000
_cell.angle_alpha   90.00
_cell.angle_beta   90.00
_cell.angle_gamma   90.00
#
_symmetry.space_group_name_H-M   'P 1'
#
loop_
_entity.id
_entity.type
_entity.pdbx_description
1 polymer ?
#
loop_
_entity_poly.entity_id
_entity_poly.type
_entity_poly.pdbx_seq_one_letter_code
_entity_poly.pdbx_strand_id
1 'polypeptide(L)'
;MPRQKATSPTCLSSSKRHPSNEHAQQQDYSTPSLSSFFKLRQRARAAWQRLISRNNKNNNDSHLEHLLPRGQDMDQALHISEADAHATYTPVFLHADLKGEHIFVDPDTGRLTGVIDWSDACVGDPAVDIHGLAISVGAAAAARIAAEAGYGCDVVARGTVMARCDSLICLDAILHQDDDSPEWLVRVQLQRALERV
;
A
#
# COMPACT_ATOMS: atom_id res chain seq x y z
N MET A 1 61.10 23.58 14.04
CA MET A 1 59.94 24.45 14.35
C MET A 1 60.03 25.69 13.46
N PRO A 2 58.96 26.20 12.84
CA PRO A 2 57.63 25.61 12.67
C PRO A 2 57.09 25.59 11.21
N ARG A 3 56.20 24.64 10.97
CA ARG A 3 55.28 24.53 9.83
C ARG A 3 54.27 25.68 9.89
N GLN A 4 54.00 26.34 8.75
CA GLN A 4 52.83 27.21 8.61
C GLN A 4 51.61 26.37 8.19
N LYS A 5 50.52 26.58 8.94
CA LYS A 5 49.25 25.87 8.85
C LYS A 5 48.44 26.36 7.65
N ALA A 6 47.83 25.41 6.93
CA ALA A 6 46.78 25.68 5.97
C ALA A 6 45.54 26.25 6.67
N THR A 7 45.00 27.34 6.13
CA THR A 7 43.70 27.91 6.50
C THR A 7 42.66 27.45 5.50
N SER A 8 41.71 26.62 5.96
CA SER A 8 40.50 26.26 5.22
C SER A 8 39.49 27.41 5.25
N PRO A 9 38.75 27.71 4.17
CA PRO A 9 37.58 28.55 4.23
C PRO A 9 36.35 27.73 4.66
N THR A 10 35.77 28.12 5.80
CA THR A 10 34.49 27.62 6.32
C THR A 10 33.36 28.11 5.44
N CYS A 11 32.70 27.22 4.68
CA CYS A 11 31.47 27.54 3.96
C CYS A 11 30.27 27.23 4.88
N LEU A 12 29.69 28.28 5.45
CA LEU A 12 28.40 28.25 6.14
C LEU A 12 27.29 28.30 5.07
N SER A 13 26.68 27.16 4.75
CA SER A 13 25.37 27.15 4.09
C SER A 13 24.36 26.56 5.07
N SER A 14 23.54 27.44 5.64
CA SER A 14 22.36 27.09 6.41
C SER A 14 21.33 26.42 5.49
N SER A 15 21.41 25.10 5.35
CA SER A 15 20.34 24.32 4.73
C SER A 15 19.14 24.33 5.68
N LYS A 16 18.10 25.08 5.31
CA LYS A 16 16.80 24.98 5.96
C LYS A 16 16.29 23.57 5.75
N ARG A 17 16.32 22.76 6.82
CA ARG A 17 15.66 21.46 6.87
C ARG A 17 14.19 21.64 6.52
N HIS A 18 13.80 21.14 5.35
CA HIS A 18 12.41 20.77 5.13
C HIS A 18 12.08 19.63 6.09
N PRO A 19 10.96 19.68 6.83
CA PRO A 19 10.53 18.53 7.62
C PRO A 19 10.18 17.41 6.63
N SER A 20 10.96 16.34 6.68
CA SER A 20 10.62 15.06 6.08
C SER A 20 9.29 14.59 6.65
N ASN A 21 8.43 14.09 5.77
CA ASN A 21 7.08 13.63 6.07
C ASN A 21 7.17 12.32 6.87
N GLU A 22 7.41 12.41 8.18
CA GLU A 22 7.51 11.28 9.12
C GLU A 22 6.14 10.80 9.64
N HIS A 23 5.06 11.08 8.89
CA HIS A 23 3.72 10.58 9.20
C HIS A 23 3.24 9.51 8.19
N ALA A 24 4.17 8.80 7.55
CA ALA A 24 3.86 7.48 7.03
C ALA A 24 3.49 6.59 8.23
N GLN A 25 2.22 6.19 8.27
CA GLN A 25 1.66 5.31 9.30
C GLN A 25 2.55 4.08 9.48
N GLN A 26 3.26 4.00 10.60
CA GLN A 26 3.91 2.77 11.05
C GLN A 26 2.81 1.73 11.31
N GLN A 27 2.53 0.93 10.29
CA GLN A 27 1.64 -0.22 10.40
C GLN A 27 2.39 -1.29 11.22
N ASP A 28 1.81 -1.69 12.35
CA ASP A 28 2.35 -2.75 13.18
C ASP A 28 2.21 -4.10 12.45
N TYR A 29 3.25 -4.49 11.71
CA TYR A 29 3.33 -5.76 10.96
C TYR A 29 3.62 -6.98 11.87
N SER A 30 3.59 -6.82 13.19
CA SER A 30 3.78 -7.92 14.15
C SER A 30 2.62 -8.90 14.09
N THR A 31 2.75 -9.96 13.28
CA THR A 31 1.83 -11.12 13.16
C THR A 31 0.33 -10.76 13.08
N PRO A 32 -0.36 -10.88 11.93
CA PRO A 32 -1.81 -10.74 11.94
C PRO A 32 -2.44 -11.89 12.74
N SER A 33 -2.74 -11.64 14.01
CA SER A 33 -3.77 -12.39 14.72
C SER A 33 -5.07 -12.22 13.96
N LEU A 34 -6.03 -13.13 14.12
CA LEU A 34 -7.42 -12.98 13.63
C LEU A 34 -8.00 -11.58 13.95
N SER A 35 -7.49 -10.90 14.99
CA SER A 35 -7.85 -9.52 15.33
C SER A 35 -7.39 -8.47 14.32
N SER A 36 -6.25 -8.65 13.64
CA SER A 36 -5.67 -7.65 12.73
C SER A 36 -6.48 -7.52 11.44
N PHE A 37 -6.77 -8.65 10.77
CA PHE A 37 -7.61 -8.62 9.57
C PHE A 37 -9.04 -8.15 9.86
N PHE A 38 -9.62 -8.63 10.97
CA PHE A 38 -10.94 -8.17 11.41
C PHE A 38 -10.97 -6.64 11.62
N LYS A 39 -9.96 -6.08 12.30
CA LYS A 39 -9.82 -4.63 12.49
C LYS A 39 -9.64 -3.89 11.16
N LEU A 40 -8.83 -4.42 10.24
CA LEU A 40 -8.64 -3.84 8.90
C LEU A 40 -9.96 -3.77 8.14
N ARG A 41 -10.69 -4.89 8.05
CA ARG A 41 -11.99 -4.95 7.38
C ARG A 41 -13.02 -4.04 8.05
N GLN A 42 -13.02 -3.94 9.38
CA GLN A 42 -13.90 -3.02 10.11
C GLN A 42 -13.59 -1.53 9.80
N ARG A 43 -12.30 -1.15 9.76
CA ARG A 43 -11.86 0.19 9.38
C ARG A 43 -12.25 0.51 7.93
N ALA A 44 -12.03 -0.43 7.02
CA ALA A 44 -12.43 -0.30 5.62
C ALA A 44 -13.95 -0.13 5.50
N ARG A 45 -14.75 -0.86 6.28
CA ARG A 45 -16.22 -0.72 6.29
C ARG A 45 -16.67 0.65 6.75
N ALA A 46 -16.00 1.21 7.77
CA ALA A 46 -16.29 2.57 8.23
C ALA A 46 -15.91 3.63 7.17
N ALA A 47 -14.75 3.46 6.51
CA ALA A 47 -14.32 4.32 5.41
C ALA A 47 -15.31 4.26 4.22
N TRP A 48 -15.71 3.05 3.81
CA TRP A 48 -16.72 2.82 2.78
C TRP A 48 -18.01 3.62 3.04
N GLN A 49 -18.54 3.52 4.27
CA GLN A 49 -19.77 4.20 4.66
C GLN A 49 -19.66 5.73 4.54
N ARG A 50 -18.52 6.31 4.94
CA ARG A 50 -18.26 7.75 4.80
C ARG A 50 -18.14 8.16 3.34
N LEU A 51 -17.41 7.39 2.52
CA LEU A 51 -17.23 7.64 1.10
C LEU A 51 -18.54 7.59 0.32
N ILE A 52 -19.37 6.56 0.52
CA ILE A 52 -20.70 6.47 -0.11
C ILE A 52 -21.62 7.61 0.35
N SER A 53 -21.60 7.97 1.64
CA SER A 53 -22.40 9.09 2.17
C SER A 53 -21.99 10.43 1.57
N ARG A 54 -20.69 10.63 1.31
CA ARG A 54 -20.15 11.81 0.64
C ARG A 54 -20.52 11.83 -0.84
N ASN A 55 -20.33 10.71 -1.54
CA ASN A 55 -20.64 10.59 -2.97
C ASN A 55 -22.13 10.91 -3.24
N ASN A 56 -23.03 10.42 -2.39
CA ASN A 56 -24.47 10.74 -2.50
C ASN A 56 -24.80 12.23 -2.30
N LYS A 57 -23.96 13.00 -1.59
CA LYS A 57 -24.14 14.45 -1.41
C LYS A 57 -23.50 15.26 -2.55
N ASN A 58 -22.45 14.73 -3.15
CA ASN A 58 -21.63 15.42 -4.15
C ASN A 58 -21.79 14.76 -5.52
N ASN A 59 -22.79 15.20 -6.29
CA ASN A 59 -23.12 14.67 -7.63
C ASN A 59 -22.01 14.86 -8.71
N ASN A 60 -20.83 15.37 -8.35
CA ASN A 60 -19.78 15.79 -9.28
C ASN A 60 -18.51 14.90 -9.23
N ASP A 61 -18.39 13.94 -8.31
CA ASP A 61 -17.22 13.04 -8.24
C ASP A 61 -17.45 11.73 -9.03
N SER A 62 -17.54 11.87 -10.35
CA SER A 62 -17.75 10.75 -11.29
C SER A 62 -16.66 9.66 -11.20
N HIS A 63 -15.47 10.00 -10.70
CA HIS A 63 -14.37 9.05 -10.54
C HIS A 63 -14.59 8.08 -9.39
N LEU A 64 -15.32 8.48 -8.32
CA LEU A 64 -15.70 7.55 -7.25
C LEU A 64 -16.80 6.58 -7.67
N GLU A 65 -17.70 6.95 -8.59
CA GLU A 65 -18.80 6.07 -8.98
C GLU A 65 -18.35 4.76 -9.64
N HIS A 66 -17.24 4.80 -10.39
CA HIS A 66 -16.67 3.60 -11.00
C HIS A 66 -15.99 2.68 -9.98
N LEU A 67 -15.38 3.27 -8.94
CA LEU A 67 -14.63 2.54 -7.91
C LEU A 67 -15.54 2.02 -6.79
N LEU A 68 -16.63 2.74 -6.48
CA LEU A 68 -17.55 2.47 -5.38
C LEU A 68 -19.01 2.46 -5.89
N PRO A 69 -19.47 1.35 -6.50
CA PRO A 69 -20.78 1.29 -7.12
C PRO A 69 -21.91 1.49 -6.10
N ARG A 70 -22.91 2.29 -6.46
CA ARG A 70 -24.07 2.54 -5.59
C ARG A 70 -24.85 1.24 -5.36
N GLY A 71 -25.32 1.04 -4.13
CA GLY A 71 -26.20 -0.09 -3.77
C GLY A 71 -25.51 -1.44 -3.56
N GLN A 72 -24.17 -1.52 -3.67
CA GLN A 72 -23.41 -2.72 -3.29
C GLN A 72 -22.92 -2.64 -1.83
N ASP A 73 -22.84 -3.79 -1.15
CA ASP A 73 -22.08 -3.90 0.09
C ASP A 73 -20.57 -3.83 -0.25
N MET A 74 -19.78 -3.26 0.66
CA MET A 74 -18.33 -3.16 0.55
C MET A 74 -17.69 -4.50 0.18
N ASP A 75 -18.08 -5.61 0.82
CA ASP A 75 -17.44 -6.90 0.59
C ASP A 75 -17.68 -7.39 -0.84
N GLN A 76 -18.85 -7.08 -1.43
CA GLN A 76 -19.17 -7.40 -2.82
C GLN A 76 -18.38 -6.53 -3.78
N ALA A 77 -18.33 -5.22 -3.52
CA ALA A 77 -17.64 -4.24 -4.35
C ALA A 77 -16.12 -4.44 -4.34
N LEU A 78 -15.54 -4.82 -3.19
CA LEU A 78 -14.12 -5.11 -3.01
C LEU A 78 -13.78 -6.60 -3.23
N HIS A 79 -14.74 -7.43 -3.66
CA HIS A 79 -14.55 -8.87 -3.88
C HIS A 79 -13.82 -9.58 -2.72
N ILE A 80 -14.28 -9.34 -1.48
CA ILE A 80 -13.72 -9.93 -0.26
C ILE A 80 -14.56 -11.16 0.12
N SER A 81 -13.95 -12.34 0.22
CA SER A 81 -14.62 -13.51 0.79
C SER A 81 -14.34 -13.65 2.29
N GLU A 82 -15.27 -14.30 3.01
CA GLU A 82 -15.11 -14.58 4.44
C GLU A 82 -14.00 -15.62 4.70
N ALA A 83 -13.68 -16.47 3.72
CA ALA A 83 -12.59 -17.44 3.81
C ALA A 83 -11.21 -16.75 3.78
N ASP A 84 -11.05 -15.69 2.98
CA ASP A 84 -9.80 -14.94 2.87
C ASP A 84 -9.44 -14.24 4.19
N ALA A 85 -10.46 -13.89 4.98
CA ALA A 85 -10.33 -13.15 6.24
C ALA A 85 -9.75 -13.94 7.41
N HIS A 86 -9.77 -15.27 7.32
CA HIS A 86 -9.52 -16.16 8.46
C HIS A 86 -8.39 -17.16 8.21
N ALA A 87 -7.71 -17.08 7.05
CA ALA A 87 -6.66 -18.01 6.71
C ALA A 87 -5.39 -17.78 7.56
N THR A 88 -4.90 -18.86 8.17
CA THR A 88 -3.57 -18.93 8.79
C THR A 88 -2.48 -18.86 7.73
N TYR A 89 -1.31 -18.32 8.06
CA TYR A 89 -0.17 -18.26 7.15
C TYR A 89 1.09 -18.89 7.78
N THR A 90 2.00 -19.35 6.93
CA THR A 90 3.36 -19.71 7.34
C THR A 90 4.25 -18.45 7.23
N PRO A 91 4.87 -17.99 8.31
CA PRO A 91 5.70 -16.79 8.26
C PRO A 91 6.92 -16.96 7.36
N VAL A 92 7.25 -15.93 6.59
CA VAL A 92 8.45 -15.86 5.75
C VAL A 92 9.19 -14.54 5.98
N PHE A 93 10.44 -14.43 5.55
CA PHE A 93 11.15 -13.14 5.51
C PHE A 93 10.56 -12.28 4.39
N LEU A 94 10.12 -11.08 4.76
CA LEU A 94 9.44 -10.12 3.91
C LEU A 94 10.32 -8.91 3.65
N HIS A 95 10.05 -8.22 2.55
CA HIS A 95 10.44 -6.82 2.41
C HIS A 95 9.58 -5.91 3.30
N ALA A 96 8.29 -6.23 3.42
CA ALA A 96 7.26 -5.51 4.18
C ALA A 96 6.91 -4.10 3.69
N ASP A 97 7.54 -3.66 2.59
CA ASP A 97 7.20 -2.42 1.88
C ASP A 97 7.41 -2.59 0.36
N LEU A 98 7.18 -3.79 -0.19
CA LEU A 98 7.51 -4.09 -1.59
C LEU A 98 6.60 -3.35 -2.60
N LYS A 99 6.92 -2.09 -2.88
CA LYS A 99 6.16 -1.18 -3.73
C LYS A 99 6.99 -0.63 -4.89
N GLY A 100 6.31 -0.02 -5.87
CA GLY A 100 6.90 0.40 -7.13
C GLY A 100 8.08 1.36 -6.98
N GLU A 101 8.06 2.24 -5.98
CA GLU A 101 9.14 3.16 -5.65
C GLU A 101 10.45 2.47 -5.20
N HIS A 102 10.37 1.20 -4.78
CA HIS A 102 11.51 0.44 -4.25
C HIS A 102 12.03 -0.63 -5.21
N ILE A 103 11.45 -0.70 -6.42
CA ILE A 103 11.80 -1.68 -7.46
C ILE A 103 12.40 -0.95 -8.65
N PHE A 104 13.64 -1.29 -8.99
CA PHE A 104 14.29 -0.80 -10.21
C PHE A 104 14.08 -1.76 -11.37
N VAL A 105 13.76 -1.20 -12.52
CA VAL A 105 13.68 -1.91 -13.79
C VAL A 105 14.59 -1.26 -14.81
N ASP A 106 15.20 -2.08 -15.66
CA ASP A 106 15.87 -1.63 -16.86
C ASP A 106 14.81 -1.07 -17.84
N PRO A 107 14.94 0.18 -18.31
CA PRO A 107 13.90 0.84 -19.11
C PRO A 107 13.76 0.26 -20.52
N ASP A 108 14.82 -0.37 -21.05
CA ASP A 108 14.83 -0.91 -22.41
C ASP A 108 14.26 -2.33 -22.46
N THR A 109 14.50 -3.12 -21.42
CA THR A 109 14.18 -4.55 -21.36
C THR A 109 13.05 -4.89 -20.40
N GLY A 110 12.70 -3.99 -19.48
CA GLY A 110 11.72 -4.22 -18.41
C GLY A 110 12.18 -5.22 -17.34
N ARG A 111 13.46 -5.62 -17.34
CA ARG A 111 13.99 -6.57 -16.35
C ARG A 111 14.22 -5.88 -15.01
N LEU A 112 13.87 -6.55 -13.92
CA LEU A 112 14.19 -6.10 -12.57
C LEU A 112 15.70 -6.06 -12.37
N THR A 113 16.22 -4.92 -11.90
CA THR A 113 17.66 -4.68 -11.69
C THR A 113 18.02 -4.45 -10.23
N GLY A 114 17.05 -4.18 -9.35
CA GLY A 114 17.29 -4.04 -7.93
C GLY A 114 16.02 -3.89 -7.09
N VAL A 115 16.14 -4.22 -5.81
CA VAL A 115 15.15 -3.96 -4.76
C VAL A 115 15.88 -3.25 -3.61
N ILE A 116 15.37 -2.10 -3.20
CA ILE A 116 15.98 -1.24 -2.17
C ILE A 116 15.03 -1.04 -1.00
N ASP A 117 15.50 -0.34 0.04
CA ASP A 117 14.69 0.08 1.18
C ASP A 117 14.18 -1.07 2.08
N TRP A 118 15.12 -1.90 2.53
CA TRP A 118 14.86 -3.06 3.39
C TRP A 118 14.66 -2.70 4.89
N SER A 119 14.40 -1.44 5.23
CA SER A 119 14.31 -1.02 6.64
C SER A 119 13.14 -1.64 7.40
N ASP A 120 12.05 -1.94 6.70
CA ASP A 120 10.83 -2.56 7.27
C ASP A 120 10.86 -4.09 7.22
N ALA A 121 11.91 -4.67 6.65
CA ALA A 121 12.03 -6.11 6.45
C ALA A 121 11.87 -6.87 7.76
N CYS A 122 10.95 -7.84 7.77
CA CYS A 122 10.57 -8.58 8.96
C CYS A 122 10.12 -9.99 8.62
N VAL A 123 9.79 -10.81 9.63
CA VAL A 123 9.18 -12.12 9.43
C VAL A 123 7.67 -12.00 9.61
N GLY A 124 6.88 -12.36 8.60
CA GLY A 124 5.44 -12.16 8.62
C GLY A 124 4.67 -12.90 7.53
N ASP A 125 3.42 -12.47 7.29
CA ASP A 125 2.56 -13.05 6.25
C ASP A 125 3.05 -12.64 4.85
N PRO A 126 3.33 -13.58 3.93
CA PRO A 126 3.70 -13.26 2.55
C PRO A 126 2.66 -12.40 1.81
N ALA A 127 1.41 -12.36 2.30
CA ALA A 127 0.38 -11.47 1.80
C ALA A 127 0.77 -9.98 1.84
N VAL A 128 1.67 -9.56 2.75
CA VAL A 128 2.11 -8.15 2.87
C VAL A 128 2.89 -7.70 1.63
N ASP A 129 3.81 -8.53 1.12
CA ASP A 129 4.56 -8.19 -0.09
C ASP A 129 3.67 -8.27 -1.35
N ILE A 130 2.69 -9.19 -1.37
CA ILE A 130 1.68 -9.24 -2.44
C ILE A 130 0.81 -7.98 -2.43
N HIS A 131 0.43 -7.48 -1.25
CA HIS A 131 -0.30 -6.23 -1.10
C HIS A 131 0.43 -5.06 -1.75
N GLY A 132 1.73 -4.90 -1.47
CA GLY A 132 2.57 -3.85 -2.06
C GLY A 132 2.67 -3.97 -3.58
N LEU A 133 2.81 -5.20 -4.09
CA LEU A 133 2.79 -5.45 -5.54
C LEU A 133 1.42 -5.13 -6.15
N ALA A 134 0.31 -5.48 -5.51
CA ALA A 134 -1.03 -5.26 -6.05
C ALA A 134 -1.33 -3.77 -6.28
N ILE A 135 -0.95 -2.90 -5.35
CA ILE A 135 -1.11 -1.44 -5.53
C ILE A 135 -0.13 -0.85 -6.56
N SER A 136 1.02 -1.51 -6.77
CA SER A 136 2.09 -1.04 -7.65
C SER A 136 1.92 -1.45 -9.11
N VAL A 137 1.53 -2.69 -9.36
CA VAL A 137 1.48 -3.28 -10.72
C VAL A 137 0.11 -3.86 -11.10
N GLY A 138 -0.88 -3.82 -10.21
CA GLY A 138 -2.20 -4.43 -10.43
C GLY A 138 -2.34 -5.78 -9.76
N ALA A 139 -3.53 -6.07 -9.22
CA ALA A 139 -3.79 -7.33 -8.52
C ALA A 139 -3.59 -8.55 -9.43
N ALA A 140 -3.96 -8.45 -10.71
CA ALA A 140 -3.78 -9.54 -11.66
C ALA A 140 -2.29 -9.83 -11.93
N ALA A 141 -1.44 -8.79 -11.98
CA ALA A 141 0.00 -8.96 -12.15
C ALA A 141 0.66 -9.49 -10.88
N ALA A 142 0.29 -8.95 -9.71
CA ALA A 142 0.75 -9.44 -8.42
C ALA A 142 0.42 -10.93 -8.21
N ALA A 143 -0.77 -11.37 -8.63
CA ALA A 143 -1.17 -12.78 -8.57
C ALA A 143 -0.28 -13.68 -9.43
N ARG A 144 0.08 -13.25 -10.65
CA ARG A 144 1.02 -14.00 -11.51
C ARG A 144 2.40 -14.06 -10.88
N ILE A 145 2.92 -12.94 -10.36
CA ILE A 145 4.22 -12.89 -9.69
C ILE A 145 4.24 -13.85 -8.49
N ALA A 146 3.19 -13.82 -7.67
CA ALA A 146 3.07 -14.69 -6.51
C ALA A 146 3.00 -16.18 -6.91
N ALA A 147 2.26 -16.53 -7.96
CA ALA A 147 2.20 -17.89 -8.47
C ALA A 147 3.57 -18.38 -8.97
N GLU A 148 4.30 -17.56 -9.72
CA GLU A 148 5.68 -17.86 -10.15
C GLU A 148 6.65 -17.99 -8.97
N ALA A 149 6.40 -17.27 -7.88
CA ALA A 149 7.14 -17.39 -6.61
C ALA A 149 6.72 -18.60 -5.77
N GLY A 150 5.73 -19.39 -6.21
CA GLY A 150 5.27 -20.61 -5.53
C GLY A 150 4.20 -20.38 -4.47
N TYR A 151 3.59 -19.20 -4.40
CA TYR A 151 2.48 -18.92 -3.48
C TYR A 151 1.13 -19.37 -4.03
N GLY A 152 0.29 -19.88 -3.12
CA GLY A 152 -1.07 -20.31 -3.41
C GLY A 152 -2.06 -19.15 -3.58
N CYS A 153 -3.24 -19.46 -4.10
CA CYS A 153 -4.32 -18.50 -4.29
C CYS A 153 -4.81 -17.88 -2.97
N ASP A 154 -4.63 -18.57 -1.84
CA ASP A 154 -4.99 -18.08 -0.51
C ASP A 154 -4.13 -16.87 -0.10
N VAL A 155 -2.82 -16.90 -0.39
CA VAL A 155 -1.91 -15.79 -0.09
C VAL A 155 -2.21 -14.60 -0.98
N VAL A 156 -2.46 -14.88 -2.26
CA VAL A 156 -2.85 -13.87 -3.25
C VAL A 156 -4.16 -13.18 -2.83
N ALA A 157 -5.15 -13.97 -2.41
CA ALA A 157 -6.43 -13.44 -1.96
C ALA A 157 -6.25 -12.53 -0.72
N ARG A 158 -5.49 -12.97 0.29
CA ARG A 158 -5.19 -12.15 1.47
C ARG A 158 -4.50 -10.82 1.10
N GLY A 159 -3.46 -10.87 0.28
CA GLY A 159 -2.72 -9.67 -0.14
C GLY A 159 -3.60 -8.72 -0.96
N THR A 160 -4.45 -9.26 -1.83
CA THR A 160 -5.39 -8.47 -2.63
C THR A 160 -6.45 -7.80 -1.75
N VAL A 161 -7.01 -8.51 -0.77
CA VAL A 161 -7.98 -7.91 0.17
C VAL A 161 -7.34 -6.83 1.03
N MET A 162 -6.10 -7.04 1.49
CA MET A 162 -5.34 -6.02 2.21
C MET A 162 -5.16 -4.76 1.33
N ALA A 163 -4.77 -4.92 0.06
CA ALA A 163 -4.62 -3.81 -0.89
C ALA A 163 -5.90 -3.02 -1.11
N ARG A 164 -7.03 -3.71 -1.25
CA ARG A 164 -8.34 -3.06 -1.43
C ARG A 164 -8.78 -2.31 -0.17
N CYS A 165 -8.64 -2.93 1.00
CA CYS A 165 -9.02 -2.32 2.27
C CYS A 165 -8.17 -1.07 2.57
N ASP A 166 -6.85 -1.18 2.49
CA ASP A 166 -5.94 -0.08 2.82
C ASP A 166 -6.05 1.07 1.83
N SER A 167 -6.17 0.80 0.52
CA SER A 167 -6.36 1.86 -0.47
C SER A 167 -7.67 2.62 -0.23
N LEU A 168 -8.73 1.94 0.20
CA LEU A 168 -9.99 2.56 0.56
C LEU A 168 -9.87 3.44 1.83
N ILE A 169 -9.19 2.94 2.85
CA ILE A 169 -8.95 3.68 4.10
C ILE A 169 -8.11 4.93 3.83
N CYS A 170 -7.06 4.81 3.03
CA CYS A 170 -6.19 5.92 2.66
C CYS A 170 -6.96 6.97 1.84
N LEU A 171 -7.77 6.55 0.87
CA LEU A 171 -8.61 7.46 0.10
C LEU A 171 -9.60 8.23 0.99
N ASP A 172 -10.22 7.56 1.96
CA ASP A 172 -11.10 8.21 2.92
C ASP A 172 -10.33 9.23 3.78
N ALA A 173 -9.14 8.88 4.27
CA ALA A 173 -8.29 9.79 5.05
C ALA A 173 -7.88 11.04 4.24
N ILE A 174 -7.44 10.87 2.99
CA ILE A 174 -7.09 11.98 2.09
C ILE A 174 -8.28 12.92 1.89
N LEU A 175 -9.47 12.36 1.62
CA LEU A 175 -10.68 13.16 1.41
C LEU A 175 -11.19 13.87 2.68
N HIS A 176 -10.73 13.44 3.86
CA HIS A 176 -10.95 14.11 5.15
C HIS A 176 -9.78 15.01 5.58
N GLN A 177 -8.72 15.14 4.77
CA GLN A 177 -7.51 15.91 5.06
C GLN A 177 -6.70 15.37 6.26
N ASP A 178 -6.85 14.07 6.54
CA ASP A 178 -6.10 13.36 7.60
C ASP A 178 -4.81 12.70 7.05
N ASP A 179 -4.61 12.71 5.73
CA ASP A 179 -3.46 12.16 5.02
C ASP A 179 -3.12 13.08 3.84
N ASP A 180 -1.85 13.40 3.63
CA ASP A 180 -1.37 14.32 2.61
C ASP A 180 -0.83 13.64 1.35
N SER A 181 -0.97 12.31 1.27
CA SER A 181 -0.64 11.54 0.08
C SER A 181 -1.43 12.05 -1.14
N PRO A 182 -0.84 12.02 -2.35
CA PRO A 182 -1.53 12.50 -3.55
C PRO A 182 -2.80 11.68 -3.84
N GLU A 183 -3.98 12.32 -3.83
CA GLU A 183 -5.27 11.65 -4.08
C GLU A 183 -5.27 10.84 -5.38
N TRP A 184 -4.67 11.37 -6.45
CA TRP A 184 -4.60 10.70 -7.75
C TRP A 184 -3.85 9.37 -7.67
N LEU A 185 -2.80 9.27 -6.83
CA LEU A 185 -2.00 8.07 -6.68
C LEU A 185 -2.83 6.98 -6.01
N VAL A 186 -3.51 7.31 -4.91
CA VAL A 186 -4.32 6.34 -4.16
C VAL A 186 -5.54 5.88 -4.96
N ARG A 187 -6.12 6.74 -5.80
CA ARG A 187 -7.17 6.32 -6.75
C ARG A 187 -6.66 5.29 -7.76
N VAL A 188 -5.45 5.47 -8.30
CA VAL A 188 -4.83 4.50 -9.21
C VAL A 188 -4.49 3.19 -8.48
N GLN A 189 -3.97 3.26 -7.25
CA GLN A 189 -3.69 2.09 -6.42
C GLN A 189 -4.97 1.30 -6.09
N LEU A 190 -6.06 1.98 -5.74
CA LEU A 190 -7.36 1.35 -5.53
C LEU A 190 -7.88 0.67 -6.80
N GLN A 191 -7.78 1.34 -7.95
CA GLN A 191 -8.18 0.76 -9.24
C GLN A 191 -7.38 -0.52 -9.56
N ARG A 192 -6.07 -0.49 -9.37
CA ARG A 192 -5.16 -1.65 -9.53
C ARG A 192 -5.50 -2.79 -8.58
N ALA A 193 -5.78 -2.47 -7.31
CA ALA A 193 -6.19 -3.45 -6.31
C ALA A 193 -7.56 -4.09 -6.63
N LEU A 194 -8.45 -3.37 -7.31
CA LEU A 194 -9.77 -3.85 -7.75
C LEU A 194 -9.75 -4.70 -9.03
N GLU A 195 -8.59 -4.86 -9.68
CA GLU A 195 -8.47 -5.80 -10.79
C GLU A 195 -8.92 -7.20 -10.39
N ARG A 196 -9.51 -7.93 -11.35
CA ARG A 196 -9.93 -9.32 -11.16
C ARG A 196 -8.72 -10.23 -11.17
N VAL A 197 -8.70 -11.14 -10.21
CA VAL A 197 -7.68 -12.18 -9.99
C VAL A 197 -8.32 -13.54 -10.11
#